data_AF-A0A7Y5DA88-F1
#
_entry.id   AF-A0A7Y5DA88-F1
#
_cell.length_a   1.000
_cell.length_b   1.000
_cell.length_c   1.000
_cell.angle_alpha   90.00
_cell.angle_beta   90.00
_cell.angle_gamma   90.00
#
_symmetry.space_group_name_H-M   'P 1'
#
loop_
_entity.id
_entity.type
_entity.pdbx_description
1 polymer ?
#
loop_
_entity_poly.entity_id
_entity_poly.type
_entity_poly.pdbx_seq_one_letter_code
_entity_poly.pdbx_strand_id
1 'polypeptide(L)'
;MNAVFTIVAKNYIGLAKVLERSALANSNSNFYIIVADEFDNNQRERYELSDNILVAKEVLTINGELWEEMAFKYSLVEFCTAIKPACFSYFFQEKKYEKVIYLDPDIYVFNSLEPVFNTLENCSILLTPHITTMQTPFKGDYPDHLFLLNGTFNLGFLGLKKSAAATQLLAWWDNRLQNECFADNDKGTLTDQKWMTMLPSFFAAPVMAISFDKGLNVAPWNYFERKIINVEGKHFVAARGNSNEVNQTPLVFVHFSGYDYRSFSANVVAHKKDDFKNYDDLAPVFEEYATALKNGDIEKYMGELYSYNQFENGVNILSIQRRVFRRLLDEGKRFSAPFSVEKNSYYHLLESKRLVDHSKTSADKVTNKTIPAFEKKLKFINVFLRIFKRMVGIRKYSMFMRFLKRYAREENQVFLIDKELGGKMQ
;
A
#
# COMPACT_ATOMS: atom_id res chain seq x y z
N MET A 1 -22.78 16.44 -6.46
CA MET A 1 -22.09 16.25 -5.15
C MET A 1 -21.00 15.22 -5.36
N ASN A 2 -19.80 15.43 -4.80
CA ASN A 2 -18.64 14.56 -5.03
C ASN A 2 -18.34 13.71 -3.80
N ALA A 3 -17.53 12.66 -3.96
CA ALA A 3 -17.08 11.83 -2.85
C ALA A 3 -15.56 11.71 -2.79
N VAL A 4 -15.05 11.62 -1.57
CA VAL A 4 -13.69 11.20 -1.25
C VAL A 4 -13.79 9.94 -0.40
N PHE A 5 -12.90 8.98 -0.60
CA PHE A 5 -12.81 7.83 0.29
C PHE A 5 -11.38 7.39 0.55
N THR A 6 -11.20 6.65 1.63
CA THR A 6 -9.97 5.94 1.96
C THR A 6 -10.27 4.48 2.34
N ILE A 7 -9.24 3.64 2.38
CA ILE A 7 -9.35 2.22 2.75
C ILE A 7 -8.36 1.94 3.87
N VAL A 8 -8.84 1.33 4.95
CA VAL A 8 -8.03 1.01 6.14
C VAL A 8 -8.36 -0.36 6.71
N ALA A 9 -7.42 -0.93 7.46
CA ALA A 9 -7.73 -1.91 8.49
C ALA A 9 -8.25 -1.20 9.76
N LYS A 10 -8.89 -1.93 10.69
CA LYS A 10 -9.55 -1.26 11.83
C LYS A 10 -8.58 -0.49 12.72
N ASN A 11 -7.31 -0.90 12.76
CA ASN A 11 -6.26 -0.21 13.51
C ASN A 11 -5.80 1.13 12.91
N TYR A 12 -6.22 1.44 11.67
CA TYR A 12 -5.90 2.70 10.98
C TYR A 12 -7.11 3.65 10.89
N ILE A 13 -8.25 3.32 11.51
CA ILE A 13 -9.45 4.18 11.48
C ILE A 13 -9.20 5.54 12.09
N GLY A 14 -8.45 5.62 13.20
CA GLY A 14 -8.11 6.92 13.79
C GLY A 14 -7.32 7.81 12.82
N LEU A 15 -6.41 7.21 12.04
CA LEU A 15 -5.64 7.92 11.02
C LEU A 15 -6.56 8.40 9.86
N ALA A 16 -7.46 7.53 9.39
CA ALA A 16 -8.44 7.89 8.37
C ALA A 16 -9.40 9.02 8.83
N LYS A 17 -9.72 9.09 10.13
CA LYS A 17 -10.50 10.20 10.71
C LYS A 17 -9.74 11.53 10.69
N VAL A 18 -8.41 11.52 10.79
CA VAL A 18 -7.59 12.73 10.63
C VAL A 18 -7.66 13.21 9.18
N LEU A 19 -7.50 12.31 8.22
CA LEU A 19 -7.69 12.61 6.80
C LEU A 19 -9.10 13.15 6.53
N GLU A 20 -10.14 12.48 7.02
CA GLU A 20 -11.54 12.89 6.90
C GLU A 20 -11.75 14.34 7.33
N ARG A 21 -11.31 14.69 8.55
CA ARG A 21 -11.46 16.06 9.08
C ARG A 21 -10.77 17.09 8.18
N SER A 22 -9.54 16.79 7.73
CA SER A 22 -8.78 17.69 6.84
C SER A 22 -9.44 17.84 5.46
N ALA A 23 -10.01 16.76 4.92
CA ALA A 23 -10.68 16.77 3.62
C ALA A 23 -12.01 17.52 3.67
N LEU A 24 -12.83 17.30 4.71
CA LEU A 24 -14.12 18.00 4.90
C LEU A 24 -13.94 19.48 5.20
N ALA A 25 -12.84 19.88 5.86
CA ALA A 25 -12.50 21.29 6.04
C ALA A 25 -12.14 21.99 4.72
N ASN A 26 -11.79 21.23 3.67
CA ASN A 26 -11.24 21.74 2.41
C ASN A 26 -12.07 21.30 1.17
N SER A 27 -13.25 20.74 1.34
CA SER A 27 -14.11 20.34 0.22
C SER A 27 -15.57 20.23 0.63
N ASN A 28 -16.48 20.51 -0.30
CA ASN A 28 -17.92 20.27 -0.13
C ASN A 28 -18.33 18.82 -0.52
N SER A 29 -17.39 17.88 -0.46
CA SER A 29 -17.61 16.47 -0.80
C SER A 29 -18.03 15.66 0.43
N ASN A 30 -18.67 14.51 0.18
CA ASN A 30 -18.86 13.51 1.23
C ASN A 30 -17.56 12.71 1.42
N PHE A 31 -17.28 12.30 2.64
CA PHE A 31 -16.10 11.50 2.96
C PHE A 31 -16.48 10.13 3.53
N TYR A 32 -15.85 9.07 3.03
CA TYR A 32 -16.10 7.69 3.47
C TYR A 32 -14.82 6.96 3.88
N ILE A 33 -14.92 6.18 4.95
CA ILE A 33 -13.83 5.29 5.41
C ILE A 33 -14.25 3.85 5.13
N ILE A 34 -13.58 3.18 4.21
CA ILE A 34 -13.82 1.77 3.93
C ILE A 34 -12.92 0.92 4.82
N VAL A 35 -13.50 0.03 5.63
CA VAL A 35 -12.75 -0.87 6.51
C VAL A 35 -12.61 -2.24 5.85
N ALA A 36 -11.41 -2.57 5.40
CA ALA A 36 -11.03 -3.86 4.82
C ALA A 36 -10.66 -4.90 5.90
N ASP A 37 -11.48 -4.97 6.96
CA ASP A 37 -11.25 -5.74 8.17
C ASP A 37 -12.60 -6.13 8.79
N GLU A 38 -12.60 -6.94 9.84
CA GLU A 38 -13.81 -7.38 10.53
C GLU A 38 -13.87 -6.83 11.97
N PHE A 39 -15.10 -6.60 12.42
CA PHE A 39 -15.41 -6.23 13.79
C PHE A 39 -16.25 -7.31 14.45
N ASP A 40 -15.82 -7.76 15.63
CA ASP A 40 -16.68 -8.56 16.48
C ASP A 40 -17.81 -7.70 17.11
N ASN A 41 -18.83 -8.34 17.68
CA ASN A 41 -19.98 -7.63 18.27
C ASN A 41 -19.56 -6.62 19.36
N ASN A 42 -18.60 -6.98 20.21
CA ASN A 42 -18.13 -6.11 21.28
C ASN A 42 -17.39 -4.89 20.72
N GLN A 43 -16.61 -5.07 19.65
CA GLN A 43 -15.92 -3.97 18.97
C GLN A 43 -16.92 -3.03 18.29
N ARG A 44 -17.98 -3.56 17.66
CA ARG A 44 -19.04 -2.72 17.04
C ARG A 44 -19.72 -1.84 18.08
N GLU A 45 -20.10 -2.43 19.22
CA GLU A 45 -20.70 -1.69 20.35
C GLU A 45 -19.72 -0.66 20.92
N ARG A 46 -18.45 -1.04 21.15
CA ARG A 46 -17.42 -0.14 21.71
C ARG A 46 -17.17 1.09 20.83
N TYR A 47 -17.18 0.91 19.51
CA TYR A 47 -16.72 1.95 18.59
C TYR A 47 -17.82 2.87 18.09
N GLU A 48 -19.10 2.48 18.18
CA GLU A 48 -20.24 3.25 17.68
C GLU A 48 -19.92 3.86 16.31
N LEU A 49 -19.65 2.98 15.33
CA LEU A 49 -19.18 3.41 14.01
C LEU A 49 -20.19 4.37 13.37
N SER A 50 -19.70 5.52 12.91
CA SER A 50 -20.51 6.50 12.18
C SER A 50 -20.92 5.96 10.81
N ASP A 51 -22.03 6.46 10.27
CA ASP A 51 -22.64 5.99 9.00
C ASP A 51 -21.71 6.06 7.78
N ASN A 52 -20.66 6.87 7.84
CA ASN A 52 -19.68 7.03 6.77
C ASN A 52 -18.50 6.05 6.87
N ILE A 53 -18.41 5.27 7.95
CA ILE A 53 -17.47 4.16 8.11
C ILE A 53 -18.17 2.88 7.64
N LEU A 54 -17.72 2.35 6.51
CA LEU A 54 -18.35 1.21 5.84
C LEU A 54 -17.44 -0.02 5.94
N VAL A 55 -17.95 -1.13 6.48
CA VAL A 55 -17.24 -2.41 6.47
C VAL A 55 -17.28 -2.98 5.06
N ALA A 56 -16.12 -3.12 4.41
CA ALA A 56 -16.04 -3.49 2.99
C ALA A 56 -16.75 -4.81 2.68
N LYS A 57 -16.64 -5.82 3.54
CA LYS A 57 -17.29 -7.13 3.38
C LYS A 57 -18.82 -7.03 3.32
N GLU A 58 -19.41 -5.98 3.91
CA GLU A 58 -20.87 -5.77 3.97
C GLU A 58 -21.39 -4.99 2.76
N VAL A 59 -20.57 -4.13 2.15
CA VAL A 59 -21.01 -3.19 1.11
C VAL A 59 -20.48 -3.51 -0.29
N LEU A 60 -19.35 -4.21 -0.40
CA LEU A 60 -18.74 -4.53 -1.69
C LEU A 60 -19.30 -5.84 -2.25
N THR A 61 -19.57 -5.86 -3.55
CA THR A 61 -20.07 -7.03 -4.27
C THR A 61 -18.93 -7.99 -4.65
N ILE A 62 -18.12 -8.39 -3.67
CA ILE A 62 -17.09 -9.43 -3.81
C ILE A 62 -17.68 -10.72 -3.24
N ASN A 63 -17.66 -11.80 -4.02
CA ASN A 63 -18.12 -13.11 -3.54
C ASN A 63 -17.34 -13.53 -2.28
N GLY A 64 -18.03 -14.15 -1.31
CA GLY A 64 -17.43 -14.54 -0.02
C GLY A 64 -16.21 -15.45 -0.13
N GLU A 65 -16.22 -16.43 -1.04
CA GLU A 65 -15.06 -17.31 -1.27
C GLU A 65 -13.87 -16.53 -1.83
N LEU A 66 -14.13 -15.64 -2.80
CA LEU A 66 -13.09 -14.77 -3.36
C LEU A 66 -12.54 -13.79 -2.31
N TRP A 67 -13.41 -13.24 -1.47
CA TRP A 67 -13.02 -12.37 -0.36
C TRP A 67 -12.07 -13.09 0.59
N GLU A 68 -12.41 -14.29 1.04
CA GLU A 68 -11.56 -15.08 1.93
C GLU A 68 -10.25 -15.49 1.26
N GLU A 69 -10.29 -15.88 -0.03
CA GLU A 69 -9.10 -16.21 -0.80
C GLU A 69 -8.15 -15.01 -0.90
N MET A 70 -8.68 -13.82 -1.23
CA MET A 70 -7.92 -12.58 -1.32
C MET A 70 -7.36 -12.16 0.04
N ALA A 71 -8.18 -12.14 1.09
CA ALA A 71 -7.78 -11.77 2.44
C ALA A 71 -6.70 -12.71 3.01
N PHE A 72 -6.70 -13.99 2.60
CA PHE A 72 -5.70 -14.95 3.01
C PHE A 72 -4.39 -14.82 2.20
N LYS A 73 -4.46 -14.76 0.87
CA LYS A 73 -3.24 -14.75 0.03
C LYS A 73 -2.49 -13.42 0.05
N TYR A 74 -3.20 -12.31 0.27
CA TYR A 74 -2.62 -10.98 0.36
C TYR A 74 -2.23 -10.63 1.80
N SER A 75 -1.12 -9.92 1.95
CA SER A 75 -0.83 -9.18 3.18
C SER A 75 -1.86 -8.06 3.38
N LEU A 76 -1.90 -7.46 4.57
CA LEU A 76 -2.81 -6.35 4.88
C LEU A 76 -2.79 -5.24 3.82
N VAL A 77 -1.59 -4.75 3.45
CA VAL A 77 -1.45 -3.67 2.47
C VAL A 77 -1.91 -4.11 1.08
N GLU A 78 -1.52 -5.31 0.66
CA GLU A 78 -1.94 -5.90 -0.61
C GLU A 78 -3.46 -6.07 -0.69
N PHE A 79 -4.12 -6.47 0.41
CA PHE A 79 -5.57 -6.66 0.45
C PHE A 79 -6.33 -5.33 0.43
N CYS A 80 -5.95 -4.37 1.29
CA CYS A 80 -6.54 -3.03 1.30
C CYS A 80 -6.47 -2.36 -0.07
N THR A 81 -5.35 -2.54 -0.78
CA THR A 81 -5.18 -1.98 -2.12
C THR A 81 -5.91 -2.78 -3.19
N ALA A 82 -6.04 -4.11 -3.05
CA ALA A 82 -6.72 -4.98 -4.01
C ALA A 82 -8.20 -4.65 -4.19
N ILE A 83 -8.88 -4.18 -3.14
CA ILE A 83 -10.34 -3.90 -3.18
C ILE A 83 -10.68 -2.49 -3.69
N LYS A 84 -9.68 -1.64 -3.98
CA LYS A 84 -9.86 -0.27 -4.45
C LYS A 84 -10.77 -0.15 -5.69
N PRO A 85 -10.67 -1.03 -6.72
CA PRO A 85 -11.60 -1.01 -7.87
C PRO A 85 -13.06 -1.25 -7.47
N ALA A 86 -13.30 -2.21 -6.57
CA ALA A 86 -14.63 -2.52 -6.06
C ALA A 86 -15.21 -1.33 -5.26
N CYS A 87 -14.40 -0.63 -4.47
CA CYS A 87 -14.82 0.58 -3.76
C CYS A 87 -15.28 1.69 -4.72
N PHE A 88 -14.51 2.00 -5.76
CA PHE A 88 -14.92 2.97 -6.78
C PHE A 88 -16.23 2.55 -7.46
N SER A 89 -16.35 1.26 -7.80
CA SER A 89 -17.56 0.71 -8.41
C SER A 89 -18.78 0.89 -7.50
N TYR A 90 -18.65 0.60 -6.20
CA TYR A 90 -19.70 0.84 -5.20
C TYR A 90 -20.12 2.30 -5.14
N PHE A 91 -19.18 3.25 -5.12
CA PHE A 91 -19.53 4.67 -5.08
C PHE A 91 -20.24 5.16 -6.35
N PHE A 92 -19.88 4.63 -7.53
CA PHE A 92 -20.54 4.96 -8.80
C PHE A 92 -21.91 4.28 -8.98
N GLN A 93 -22.05 3.04 -8.52
CA GLN A 93 -23.22 2.19 -8.77
C GLN A 93 -24.24 2.28 -7.65
N GLU A 94 -23.83 2.20 -6.39
CA GLU A 94 -24.76 2.18 -5.25
C GLU A 94 -25.00 3.59 -4.70
N LYS A 95 -23.92 4.34 -4.43
CA LYS A 95 -24.03 5.72 -3.92
C LYS A 95 -24.30 6.78 -5.00
N LYS A 96 -24.26 6.39 -6.27
CA LYS A 96 -24.57 7.22 -7.45
C LYS A 96 -23.74 8.51 -7.56
N TYR A 97 -22.50 8.51 -7.05
CA TYR A 97 -21.60 9.64 -7.27
C TYR A 97 -21.13 9.72 -8.73
N GLU A 98 -20.84 10.94 -9.18
CA GLU A 98 -20.29 11.17 -10.53
C GLU A 98 -18.77 11.29 -10.51
N LYS A 99 -18.20 11.92 -9.48
CA LYS A 99 -16.75 12.09 -9.31
C LYS A 99 -16.34 11.58 -7.94
N VAL A 100 -15.35 10.70 -7.92
CA VAL A 100 -14.85 10.04 -6.72
C VAL A 100 -13.34 10.18 -6.68
N ILE A 101 -12.79 10.58 -5.54
CA ILE A 101 -11.36 10.61 -5.28
C ILE A 101 -11.02 9.58 -4.21
N TYR A 102 -9.96 8.83 -4.44
CA TYR A 102 -9.30 8.04 -3.40
C TYR A 102 -8.10 8.80 -2.83
N LEU A 103 -7.94 8.75 -1.51
CA LEU A 103 -6.75 9.20 -0.78
C LEU A 103 -6.26 8.10 0.17
N ASP A 104 -4.96 7.81 0.17
CA ASP A 104 -4.33 6.94 1.18
C ASP A 104 -4.56 7.51 2.58
N PRO A 105 -4.72 6.65 3.62
CA PRO A 105 -5.17 7.08 4.94
C PRO A 105 -4.19 7.98 5.67
N ASP A 106 -2.91 7.96 5.29
CA ASP A 106 -1.83 8.80 5.83
C ASP A 106 -1.60 10.09 5.03
N ILE A 107 -2.59 10.50 4.24
CA ILE A 107 -2.66 11.81 3.62
C ILE A 107 -3.30 12.84 4.57
N TYR A 108 -2.82 14.07 4.53
CA TYR A 108 -3.49 15.22 5.11
C TYR A 108 -3.73 16.29 4.05
N VAL A 109 -4.95 16.86 4.03
CA VAL A 109 -5.39 17.88 3.08
C VAL A 109 -5.20 19.27 3.69
N PHE A 110 -4.35 20.08 3.05
CA PHE A 110 -3.99 21.44 3.47
C PHE A 110 -4.76 22.52 2.72
N ASN A 111 -5.35 22.21 1.57
CA ASN A 111 -6.09 23.19 0.76
C ASN A 111 -7.17 22.51 -0.08
N SER A 112 -7.96 23.31 -0.79
CA SER A 112 -9.17 22.87 -1.45
C SER A 112 -8.95 21.72 -2.44
N LEU A 113 -9.82 20.69 -2.38
CA LEU A 113 -9.87 19.60 -3.37
C LEU A 113 -10.70 19.95 -4.60
N GLU A 114 -11.40 21.09 -4.62
CA GLU A 114 -12.25 21.50 -5.74
C GLU A 114 -11.50 21.61 -7.08
N PRO A 115 -10.24 22.10 -7.16
CA PRO A 115 -9.46 22.06 -8.41
C PRO A 115 -9.29 20.65 -8.98
N VAL A 116 -9.20 19.63 -8.14
CA VAL A 116 -9.13 18.22 -8.56
C VAL A 116 -10.46 17.79 -9.16
N PHE A 117 -11.57 18.09 -8.49
CA PHE A 117 -12.92 17.80 -9.01
C PHE A 117 -13.24 18.57 -10.29
N ASN A 118 -12.74 19.79 -10.45
CA ASN A 118 -12.88 20.60 -11.66
C ASN A 118 -12.07 19.99 -12.82
N THR A 119 -10.89 19.45 -12.54
CA THR A 119 -10.09 18.73 -13.55
C THR A 119 -10.82 17.48 -14.04
N LEU A 120 -11.50 16.77 -13.16
CA LEU A 120 -12.34 15.61 -13.49
C LEU A 120 -13.59 15.97 -14.32
N GLU A 121 -13.95 17.25 -14.46
CA GLU A 121 -14.97 17.64 -15.45
C GLU A 121 -14.46 17.39 -16.88
N ASN A 122 -13.16 17.55 -17.11
CA ASN A 122 -12.54 17.49 -18.42
C ASN A 122 -11.86 16.14 -18.74
N CYS A 123 -11.75 15.23 -17.77
CA CYS A 123 -11.17 13.91 -17.96
C CYS A 123 -11.94 12.83 -17.19
N SER A 124 -11.66 11.55 -17.48
CA SER A 124 -12.26 10.40 -16.77
C SER A 124 -11.37 9.83 -15.69
N ILE A 125 -10.05 9.96 -15.86
CA ILE A 125 -9.02 9.38 -14.98
C ILE A 125 -7.98 10.47 -14.71
N LEU A 126 -7.68 10.72 -13.43
CA LEU A 126 -6.67 11.69 -13.00
C LEU A 126 -5.66 11.04 -12.06
N LEU A 127 -4.38 11.12 -12.43
CA LEU A 127 -3.25 10.54 -11.69
C LEU A 127 -2.22 11.61 -11.29
N THR A 128 -1.40 11.28 -10.31
CA THR A 128 -0.20 12.05 -9.93
C THR A 128 1.06 11.18 -10.09
N PRO A 129 2.12 11.67 -10.77
CA PRO A 129 3.42 11.02 -10.77
C PRO A 129 4.08 11.08 -9.38
N HIS A 130 5.01 10.16 -9.09
CA HIS A 130 5.85 10.28 -7.89
C HIS A 130 6.69 11.57 -7.94
N ILE A 131 7.31 11.85 -9.09
CA ILE A 131 8.16 13.02 -9.35
C ILE A 131 7.81 13.63 -10.71
N THR A 132 8.09 14.92 -10.88
CA THR A 132 7.74 15.66 -12.10
C THR A 132 8.91 16.41 -12.72
N THR A 133 10.10 16.35 -12.13
CA THR A 133 11.28 17.08 -12.56
C THR A 133 12.36 16.12 -13.06
N MET A 134 12.81 16.32 -14.30
CA MET A 134 14.02 15.68 -14.80
C MET A 134 15.25 16.42 -14.28
N GLN A 135 16.14 15.73 -13.58
CA GLN A 135 17.39 16.30 -13.04
C GLN A 135 18.61 15.66 -13.69
N THR A 136 19.65 16.45 -13.95
CA THR A 136 20.93 15.95 -14.48
C THR A 136 22.09 16.71 -13.82
N PRO A 137 22.85 16.08 -12.88
CA PRO A 137 22.62 14.76 -12.31
C PRO A 137 21.37 14.71 -11.40
N PHE A 138 20.81 13.52 -11.20
CA PHE A 138 19.72 13.31 -10.25
C PHE A 138 20.22 13.51 -8.80
N LYS A 139 19.47 14.29 -8.00
CA LYS A 139 19.84 14.68 -6.62
C LYS A 139 18.75 14.37 -5.58
N GLY A 140 17.83 13.48 -5.88
CA GLY A 140 16.80 13.05 -4.93
C GLY A 140 17.32 12.08 -3.87
N ASP A 141 16.59 11.96 -2.76
CA ASP A 141 16.97 11.11 -1.62
C ASP A 141 16.79 9.60 -1.87
N TYR A 142 16.16 9.25 -2.99
CA TYR A 142 15.98 7.89 -3.48
C TYR A 142 16.64 7.72 -4.83
N PRO A 143 17.40 6.63 -5.08
CA PRO A 143 17.84 6.32 -6.42
C PRO A 143 16.66 6.29 -7.40
N ASP A 144 16.80 7.00 -8.51
CA ASP A 144 15.75 7.20 -9.52
C ASP A 144 15.22 5.88 -10.13
N HIS A 145 16.07 4.86 -10.26
CA HIS A 145 15.63 3.53 -10.72
C HIS A 145 14.57 2.87 -9.80
N LEU A 146 14.43 3.32 -8.54
CA LEU A 146 13.35 2.83 -7.68
C LEU A 146 11.97 3.26 -8.18
N PHE A 147 11.84 4.36 -8.92
CA PHE A 147 10.58 4.73 -9.56
C PHE A 147 10.20 3.75 -10.68
N LEU A 148 11.18 3.10 -11.32
CA LEU A 148 10.92 2.01 -12.28
C LEU A 148 10.44 0.74 -11.58
N LEU A 149 10.94 0.47 -10.38
CA LEU A 149 10.51 -0.66 -9.57
C LEU A 149 9.12 -0.43 -8.95
N ASN A 150 8.82 0.78 -8.50
CA ASN A 150 7.57 1.08 -7.78
C ASN A 150 6.41 1.50 -8.69
N GLY A 151 6.70 1.93 -9.93
CA GLY A 151 5.75 2.51 -10.86
C GLY A 151 5.87 4.04 -10.95
N THR A 152 5.50 4.60 -12.10
CA THR A 152 5.66 6.04 -12.39
C THR A 152 4.66 6.91 -11.63
N PHE A 153 3.46 6.38 -11.38
CA PHE A 153 2.38 7.06 -10.65
C PHE A 153 2.32 6.59 -9.20
N ASN A 154 1.98 7.50 -8.29
CA ASN A 154 1.70 7.15 -6.92
C ASN A 154 0.19 7.00 -6.72
N LEU A 155 -0.24 5.88 -6.14
CA LEU A 155 -1.65 5.54 -5.99
C LEU A 155 -2.23 5.77 -4.60
N GLY A 156 -1.52 6.57 -3.80
CA GLY A 156 -2.15 7.27 -2.69
C GLY A 156 -3.13 8.34 -3.12
N PHE A 157 -3.16 8.68 -4.42
CA PHE A 157 -4.21 9.49 -5.02
C PHE A 157 -4.68 8.87 -6.34
N LEU A 158 -6.00 8.80 -6.52
CA LEU A 158 -6.64 8.49 -7.79
C LEU A 158 -7.98 9.22 -7.88
N GLY A 159 -8.16 10.05 -8.91
CA GLY A 159 -9.45 10.69 -9.21
C GLY A 159 -10.12 10.01 -10.40
N LEU A 160 -11.39 9.62 -10.25
CA LEU A 160 -12.19 9.05 -11.34
C LEU A 160 -13.52 9.79 -11.51
N LYS A 161 -13.90 10.02 -12.77
CA LYS A 161 -15.26 10.41 -13.15
C LYS A 161 -15.99 9.22 -13.76
N LYS A 162 -17.22 8.99 -13.32
CA LYS A 162 -18.15 7.98 -13.85
C LYS A 162 -18.27 8.15 -15.36
N SER A 163 -17.81 7.15 -16.09
CA SER A 163 -17.68 7.17 -17.54
C SER A 163 -17.42 5.74 -18.05
N ALA A 164 -17.60 5.51 -19.35
CA ALA A 164 -17.24 4.24 -19.96
C ALA A 164 -15.76 3.88 -19.76
N ALA A 165 -14.87 4.88 -19.82
CA ALA A 165 -13.43 4.69 -19.58
C ALA A 165 -13.13 4.28 -18.14
N ALA A 166 -13.76 4.93 -17.15
CA ALA A 166 -13.61 4.53 -15.75
C ALA A 166 -14.17 3.11 -15.52
N THR A 167 -15.32 2.77 -16.12
CA THR A 167 -15.85 1.40 -16.04
C THR A 167 -14.91 0.37 -16.65
N GLN A 168 -14.32 0.65 -17.82
CA GLN A 168 -13.33 -0.23 -18.46
C GLN A 168 -12.07 -0.39 -17.59
N LEU A 169 -11.54 0.70 -17.04
CA LEU A 169 -10.42 0.68 -16.11
C LEU A 169 -10.74 -0.21 -14.90
N LEU A 170 -11.86 0.05 -14.23
CA LEU A 170 -12.23 -0.67 -13.02
C LEU A 170 -12.41 -2.17 -13.28
N ALA A 171 -13.06 -2.56 -14.39
CA ALA A 171 -13.22 -3.97 -14.75
C ALA A 171 -11.86 -4.67 -15.03
N TRP A 172 -10.97 -4.01 -15.78
CA TRP A 172 -9.64 -4.54 -16.04
C TRP A 172 -8.80 -4.64 -14.77
N TRP A 173 -8.81 -3.59 -13.95
CA TRP A 173 -8.00 -3.49 -12.75
C TRP A 173 -8.48 -4.47 -11.69
N ASP A 174 -9.78 -4.55 -11.41
CA ASP A 174 -10.38 -5.52 -10.50
C ASP A 174 -9.96 -6.96 -10.85
N ASN A 175 -10.09 -7.35 -12.12
CA ASN A 175 -9.68 -8.66 -12.58
C ASN A 175 -8.19 -8.97 -12.30
N ARG A 176 -7.30 -7.98 -12.48
CA ARG A 176 -5.87 -8.15 -12.17
C ARG A 176 -5.65 -8.25 -10.67
N LEU A 177 -6.27 -7.37 -9.88
CA LEU A 177 -6.03 -7.30 -8.44
C LEU A 177 -6.61 -8.48 -7.66
N GLN A 178 -7.56 -9.22 -8.24
CA GLN A 178 -8.01 -10.49 -7.66
C GLN A 178 -6.86 -11.50 -7.53
N ASN A 179 -5.88 -11.50 -8.44
CA ASN A 179 -4.80 -12.52 -8.46
C ASN A 179 -3.38 -11.96 -8.55
N GLU A 180 -3.19 -10.67 -8.74
CA GLU A 180 -1.87 -10.06 -8.98
C GLU A 180 -1.63 -8.75 -8.21
N CYS A 181 -2.38 -8.48 -7.13
CA CYS A 181 -2.12 -7.35 -6.21
C CYS A 181 -0.94 -7.59 -5.25
N PHE A 182 0.16 -8.16 -5.74
CA PHE A 182 1.31 -8.52 -4.92
C PHE A 182 2.42 -7.47 -4.96
N ALA A 183 3.10 -7.27 -3.84
CA ALA A 183 4.41 -6.63 -3.78
C ALA A 183 5.49 -7.67 -4.16
N ASP A 184 5.74 -7.82 -5.46
CA ASP A 184 6.64 -8.83 -6.03
C ASP A 184 7.49 -8.22 -7.14
N ASN A 185 8.68 -7.75 -6.76
CA ASN A 185 9.63 -7.13 -7.67
C ASN A 185 10.13 -8.09 -8.77
N ASP A 186 10.18 -9.40 -8.51
CA ASP A 186 10.64 -10.38 -9.50
C ASP A 186 9.59 -10.60 -10.59
N LYS A 187 8.29 -10.56 -10.26
CA LYS A 187 7.19 -10.54 -11.24
C LYS A 187 6.91 -9.15 -11.81
N GLY A 188 7.50 -8.11 -11.23
CA GLY A 188 7.30 -6.74 -11.67
C GLY A 188 5.96 -6.14 -11.22
N THR A 189 5.36 -6.63 -10.13
CA THR A 189 4.15 -6.06 -9.52
C THR A 189 4.50 -5.32 -8.23
N LEU A 190 3.74 -4.27 -7.92
CA LEU A 190 3.76 -3.60 -6.62
C LEU A 190 2.33 -3.15 -6.33
N THR A 191 1.60 -4.04 -5.65
CA THR A 191 0.18 -3.89 -5.30
C THR A 191 -0.66 -3.47 -6.51
N ASP A 192 -1.63 -2.62 -6.27
CA ASP A 192 -2.52 -1.96 -7.21
C ASP A 192 -1.82 -0.87 -8.05
N GLN A 193 -0.83 -0.19 -7.49
CA GLN A 193 -0.17 0.99 -8.05
C GLN A 193 0.57 0.71 -9.36
N LYS A 194 1.37 -0.36 -9.41
CA LYS A 194 2.28 -0.58 -10.55
C LYS A 194 1.54 -0.78 -11.87
N TRP A 195 0.34 -1.35 -11.81
CA TRP A 195 -0.57 -1.50 -12.94
C TRP A 195 -0.89 -0.17 -13.63
N MET A 196 -0.94 0.94 -12.88
CA MET A 196 -1.27 2.25 -13.44
C MET A 196 -0.19 2.80 -14.37
N THR A 197 1.03 2.25 -14.31
CA THR A 197 2.12 2.56 -15.26
C THR A 197 1.70 2.27 -16.71
N MET A 198 0.76 1.34 -16.92
CA MET A 198 0.26 0.97 -18.25
C MET A 198 -0.84 1.89 -18.78
N LEU A 199 -1.48 2.72 -17.94
CA LEU A 199 -2.64 3.52 -18.36
C LEU A 199 -2.37 4.48 -19.53
N PRO A 200 -1.20 5.13 -19.66
CA PRO A 200 -0.89 5.94 -20.84
C PRO A 200 -0.94 5.16 -22.16
N SER A 201 -0.79 3.83 -22.13
CA SER A 201 -0.92 2.97 -23.32
C SER A 201 -2.36 2.59 -23.65
N PHE A 202 -3.30 2.81 -22.73
CA PHE A 202 -4.73 2.45 -22.89
C PHE A 202 -5.62 3.67 -23.09
N PHE A 203 -5.28 4.80 -22.48
CA PHE A 203 -6.11 6.01 -22.50
C PHE A 203 -5.27 7.24 -22.85
N ALA A 204 -5.61 7.88 -23.97
CA ALA A 204 -5.03 9.15 -24.38
C ALA A 204 -5.76 10.33 -23.73
N ALA A 205 -5.13 11.51 -23.74
CA ALA A 205 -5.83 12.75 -23.43
C ALA A 205 -6.96 13.00 -24.44
N PRO A 206 -8.13 13.54 -24.01
CA PRO A 206 -8.44 14.02 -22.65
C PRO A 206 -9.05 12.94 -21.73
N VAL A 207 -9.21 11.70 -22.18
CA VAL A 207 -9.84 10.62 -21.36
C VAL A 207 -9.07 10.42 -20.06
N MET A 208 -7.75 10.42 -20.12
CA MET A 208 -6.87 10.44 -18.96
C MET A 208 -6.09 11.75 -18.90
N ALA A 209 -5.91 12.28 -17.70
CA ALA A 209 -5.02 13.39 -17.40
C ALA A 209 -3.98 12.99 -16.34
N ILE A 210 -2.79 13.54 -16.49
CA ILE A 210 -1.72 13.45 -15.49
C ILE A 210 -1.58 14.85 -14.91
N SER A 211 -1.74 14.99 -13.59
CA SER A 211 -1.50 16.27 -12.94
C SER A 211 -0.02 16.47 -12.67
N PHE A 212 0.53 17.59 -13.16
CA PHE A 212 1.88 18.06 -12.86
C PHE A 212 1.88 19.12 -11.75
N ASP A 213 0.75 19.35 -11.10
CA ASP A 213 0.62 20.27 -9.98
C ASP A 213 1.42 19.74 -8.78
N LYS A 214 2.49 20.45 -8.44
CA LYS A 214 3.39 20.11 -7.32
C LYS A 214 2.72 20.26 -5.96
N GLY A 215 1.57 20.92 -5.88
CA GLY A 215 0.74 21.03 -4.69
C GLY A 215 0.02 19.73 -4.32
N LEU A 216 -0.11 18.79 -5.26
CA LEU A 216 -0.73 17.49 -5.04
C LEU A 216 0.32 16.43 -4.74
N ASN A 217 0.10 15.60 -3.71
CA ASN A 217 0.92 14.42 -3.41
C ASN A 217 2.39 14.77 -3.08
N VAL A 218 2.58 15.81 -2.27
CA VAL A 218 3.91 16.12 -1.70
C VAL A 218 4.26 15.00 -0.72
N ALA A 219 5.45 14.42 -0.82
CA ALA A 219 5.79 13.20 -0.12
C ALA A 219 7.31 13.00 0.01
N PRO A 220 7.79 12.08 0.87
CA PRO A 220 9.22 11.87 1.10
C PRO A 220 10.04 11.59 -0.16
N TRP A 221 9.46 10.98 -1.19
CA TRP A 221 10.15 10.73 -2.46
C TRP A 221 10.28 11.95 -3.36
N ASN A 222 9.66 13.09 -3.06
CA ASN A 222 9.69 14.29 -3.90
C ASN A 222 10.01 15.60 -3.14
N TYR A 223 10.31 15.56 -1.84
CA TYR A 223 10.78 16.75 -1.10
C TYR A 223 11.99 17.44 -1.75
N PHE A 224 12.84 16.67 -2.43
CA PHE A 224 13.98 17.21 -3.17
C PHE A 224 13.63 18.13 -4.34
N GLU A 225 12.43 18.01 -4.93
CA GLU A 225 11.95 18.87 -6.03
C GLU A 225 10.85 19.85 -5.58
N ARG A 226 10.32 19.70 -4.36
CA ARG A 226 9.20 20.51 -3.84
C ARG A 226 9.63 21.28 -2.60
N LYS A 227 9.65 22.60 -2.71
CA LYS A 227 9.93 23.53 -1.62
C LYS A 227 8.62 24.08 -1.07
N ILE A 228 8.41 23.93 0.24
CA ILE A 228 7.29 24.56 0.92
C ILE A 228 7.61 26.03 1.17
N ILE A 229 6.62 26.88 0.93
CA ILE A 229 6.67 28.31 1.19
C ILE A 229 5.43 28.66 1.99
N ASN A 230 5.60 29.33 3.13
CA ASN A 230 4.49 29.87 3.89
C ASN A 230 4.29 31.35 3.53
N VAL A 231 3.08 31.72 3.12
CA VAL A 231 2.69 33.10 2.83
C VAL A 231 1.42 33.39 3.61
N GLU A 232 1.49 34.29 4.59
CA GLU A 232 0.35 34.72 5.42
C GLU A 232 -0.43 33.55 6.05
N GLY A 233 0.29 32.53 6.54
CA GLY A 233 -0.32 31.37 7.19
C GLY A 233 -0.88 30.32 6.21
N LYS A 234 -0.71 30.48 4.90
CA LYS A 234 -1.04 29.48 3.88
C LYS A 234 0.22 28.84 3.30
N HIS A 235 0.16 27.54 3.06
CA HIS A 235 1.28 26.80 2.47
C HIS A 235 1.15 26.73 0.95
N PHE A 236 2.26 26.99 0.28
CA PHE A 236 2.45 26.88 -1.16
C PHE A 236 3.64 25.97 -1.45
N VAL A 237 3.69 25.46 -2.68
CA VAL A 237 4.78 24.65 -3.21
C VAL A 237 5.42 25.38 -4.39
N ALA A 238 6.74 25.51 -4.34
CA ALA A 238 7.57 25.95 -5.46
C ALA A 238 8.54 24.84 -5.88
N ALA A 239 9.03 24.91 -7.12
CA ALA A 239 10.08 24.01 -7.57
C ALA A 239 11.39 24.27 -6.81
N ARG A 240 11.99 23.22 -6.28
CA ARG A 240 13.30 23.29 -5.61
C ARG A 240 14.41 23.18 -6.65
N GLY A 241 15.30 24.18 -6.69
CA GLY A 241 16.53 24.14 -7.50
C GLY A 241 16.41 24.62 -8.95
N ASN A 242 15.22 25.07 -9.40
CA ASN A 242 15.05 25.74 -10.68
C ASN A 242 14.62 27.19 -10.45
N SER A 243 15.57 28.13 -10.56
CA SER A 243 15.33 29.56 -10.28
C SER A 243 14.42 30.26 -11.30
N ASN A 244 14.06 29.57 -12.39
CA ASN A 244 13.30 30.16 -13.49
C ASN A 244 11.82 29.78 -13.46
N GLU A 245 11.39 28.85 -12.60
CA GLU A 245 9.96 28.57 -12.37
C GLU A 245 9.44 29.49 -11.26
N VAL A 246 8.80 30.58 -11.67
CA VAL A 246 8.21 31.59 -10.78
C VAL A 246 6.86 31.13 -10.19
N ASN A 247 6.26 30.08 -10.75
CA ASN A 247 4.90 29.66 -10.39
C ASN A 247 4.89 28.84 -9.10
N GLN A 248 4.34 29.45 -8.05
CA GLN A 248 3.95 28.76 -6.83
C GLN A 248 2.53 28.21 -6.99
N THR A 249 2.28 27.01 -6.48
CA THR A 249 0.95 26.39 -6.44
C THR A 249 0.53 26.18 -4.98
N PRO A 250 -0.75 26.30 -4.61
CA PRO A 250 -1.19 25.99 -3.25
C PRO A 250 -0.80 24.55 -2.85
N LEU A 251 -0.34 24.34 -1.61
CA LEU A 251 -0.15 22.99 -1.07
C LEU A 251 -1.52 22.37 -0.82
N VAL A 252 -1.94 21.42 -1.66
CA VAL A 252 -3.26 20.79 -1.56
C VAL A 252 -3.24 19.62 -0.59
N PHE A 253 -2.33 18.66 -0.75
CA PHE A 253 -2.20 17.54 0.17
C PHE A 253 -0.80 16.95 0.23
N VAL A 254 -0.45 16.43 1.41
CA VAL A 254 0.82 15.77 1.71
C VAL A 254 0.54 14.33 2.07
N HIS A 255 1.35 13.42 1.52
CA HIS A 255 1.31 11.99 1.79
C HIS A 255 2.43 11.64 2.77
N PHE A 256 2.08 11.41 4.03
CA PHE A 256 3.01 11.06 5.10
C PHE A 256 3.34 9.55 5.09
N SER A 257 3.71 9.05 3.91
CA SER A 257 4.07 7.65 3.70
C SER A 257 5.27 7.25 4.54
N GLY A 258 5.13 6.16 5.29
CA GLY A 258 6.23 5.47 5.94
C GLY A 258 6.70 6.08 7.25
N TYR A 259 5.99 7.09 7.79
CA TYR A 259 6.25 7.60 9.14
C TYR A 259 5.65 6.69 10.23
N ASP A 260 6.21 6.79 11.44
CA ASP A 260 5.63 6.22 12.66
C ASP A 260 4.64 7.22 13.27
N TYR A 261 3.34 7.03 13.01
CA TYR A 261 2.31 8.02 13.37
C TYR A 261 2.12 8.22 14.88
N ARG A 262 2.44 7.20 15.70
CA ARG A 262 2.41 7.32 17.16
C ARG A 262 3.50 8.28 17.64
N SER A 263 4.73 8.08 17.17
CA SER A 263 5.85 8.97 17.44
C SER A 263 5.58 10.36 16.87
N PHE A 264 5.00 10.44 15.66
CA PHE A 264 4.63 11.70 15.01
C PHE A 264 3.62 12.49 15.87
N SER A 265 2.58 11.86 16.42
CA SER A 265 1.62 12.53 17.33
C SER A 265 2.27 13.08 18.61
N ALA A 266 3.45 12.58 18.97
CA ALA A 266 4.26 13.06 20.09
C ALA A 266 5.35 14.06 19.64
N ASN A 267 5.27 14.59 18.42
CA ASN A 267 6.25 15.48 17.78
C ASN A 267 7.63 14.84 17.56
N VAL A 268 7.69 13.50 17.49
CA VAL A 268 8.90 12.76 17.14
C VAL A 268 8.77 12.24 15.71
N VAL A 269 9.45 12.91 14.78
CA VAL A 269 9.42 12.55 13.36
C VAL A 269 10.34 11.35 13.13
N ALA A 270 9.76 10.16 13.09
CA ALA A 270 10.46 8.91 12.76
C ALA A 270 9.89 8.32 11.47
N HIS A 271 10.77 7.91 10.56
CA HIS A 271 10.39 7.30 9.29
C HIS A 271 11.07 5.92 9.16
N LYS A 272 10.44 4.98 8.44
CA LYS A 272 10.99 3.61 8.20
C LYS A 272 12.37 3.58 7.54
N LYS A 273 12.79 4.70 6.94
CA LYS A 273 14.10 4.95 6.32
C LYS A 273 14.77 6.07 7.09
N ASP A 274 15.95 5.79 7.63
CA ASP A 274 16.68 6.70 8.54
C ASP A 274 17.52 7.76 7.79
N ASP A 275 17.76 7.57 6.48
CA ASP A 275 18.75 8.34 5.70
C ASP A 275 18.13 9.48 4.88
N PHE A 276 16.98 10.02 5.28
CA PHE A 276 16.41 11.16 4.57
C PHE A 276 17.17 12.43 4.82
N LYS A 277 17.33 13.24 3.77
CA LYS A 277 17.78 14.60 3.93
C LYS A 277 16.74 15.38 4.75
N ASN A 278 17.23 16.18 5.68
CA ASN A 278 16.38 17.14 6.37
C ASN A 278 16.09 18.34 5.47
N TYR A 279 14.82 18.72 5.35
CA TYR A 279 14.37 19.90 4.64
C TYR A 279 13.64 20.81 5.62
N ASP A 280 14.33 21.88 6.07
CA ASP A 280 13.82 22.77 7.12
C ASP A 280 12.47 23.42 6.75
N ASP A 281 12.20 23.60 5.46
CA ASP A 281 10.93 24.16 4.98
C ASP A 281 9.71 23.24 5.21
N LEU A 282 9.91 21.96 5.54
CA LEU A 282 8.83 21.03 5.87
C LEU A 282 8.32 21.17 7.32
N ALA A 283 9.07 21.83 8.20
CA ALA A 283 8.72 21.90 9.62
C ALA A 283 7.29 22.40 9.89
N PRO A 284 6.79 23.49 9.25
CA PRO A 284 5.43 23.96 9.50
C PRO A 284 4.35 22.95 9.10
N VAL A 285 4.57 22.21 8.02
CA VAL A 285 3.67 21.17 7.52
C VAL A 285 3.65 19.96 8.47
N PHE A 286 4.81 19.61 9.03
CA PHE A 286 4.93 18.51 9.99
C PHE A 286 4.29 18.87 11.34
N GLU A 287 4.48 20.09 11.82
CA GLU A 287 3.86 20.58 13.07
C GLU A 287 2.32 20.58 12.99
N GLU A 288 1.76 20.99 11.85
CA GLU A 288 0.33 20.98 11.61
C GLU A 288 -0.23 19.54 11.61
N TYR A 289 0.44 18.63 10.91
CA TYR A 289 0.03 17.22 10.89
C TYR A 289 0.18 16.54 12.25
N ALA A 290 1.28 16.78 12.98
CA ALA A 290 1.46 16.27 14.34
C ALA A 290 0.33 16.72 15.28
N THR A 291 -0.07 17.99 15.18
CA THR A 291 -1.20 18.54 15.92
C THR A 291 -2.51 17.85 15.54
N ALA A 292 -2.75 17.62 14.25
CA ALA A 292 -3.93 16.92 13.78
C ALA A 292 -3.99 15.46 14.27
N LEU A 293 -2.87 14.73 14.24
CA LEU A 293 -2.76 13.37 14.77
C LEU A 293 -3.06 13.33 16.27
N LYS A 294 -2.50 14.26 17.04
CA LYS A 294 -2.72 14.37 18.49
C LYS A 294 -4.20 14.61 18.83
N ASN A 295 -4.90 15.40 18.01
CA ASN A 295 -6.33 15.70 18.19
C ASN A 295 -7.27 14.67 17.54
N GLY A 296 -6.73 13.67 16.84
CA GLY A 296 -7.46 12.69 16.03
C GLY A 296 -7.79 11.37 16.73
N ASP A 297 -7.47 11.24 18.02
CA ASP A 297 -7.68 10.03 18.82
C ASP A 297 -7.13 8.75 18.17
N ILE A 298 -5.99 8.84 17.48
CA ILE A 298 -5.41 7.70 16.74
C ILE A 298 -5.15 6.49 17.65
N GLU A 299 -4.81 6.72 18.92
CA GLU A 299 -4.56 5.68 19.94
C GLU A 299 -5.79 4.81 20.24
N LYS A 300 -7.02 5.33 20.01
CA LYS A 300 -8.27 4.57 20.22
C LYS A 300 -8.34 3.30 19.35
N TYR A 301 -7.68 3.32 18.19
CA TYR A 301 -7.74 2.24 17.20
C TYR A 301 -6.38 1.54 17.01
N MET A 302 -5.24 2.22 17.20
CA MET A 302 -3.91 1.67 16.86
C MET A 302 -3.56 0.35 17.57
N GLY A 303 -4.18 0.03 18.70
CA GLY A 303 -3.99 -1.24 19.42
C GLY A 303 -4.74 -2.43 18.83
N GLU A 304 -5.67 -2.22 17.91
CA GLU A 304 -6.49 -3.30 17.34
C GLU A 304 -5.67 -4.23 16.43
N LEU A 305 -6.02 -5.51 16.43
CA LEU A 305 -5.38 -6.53 15.60
C LEU A 305 -6.14 -6.69 14.29
N TYR A 306 -5.43 -6.70 13.17
CA TYR A 306 -6.01 -7.00 11.86
C TYR A 306 -6.51 -8.46 11.80
N SER A 307 -7.80 -8.65 11.50
CA SER A 307 -8.48 -9.95 11.68
C SER A 307 -7.90 -11.03 10.77
N TYR A 308 -7.49 -10.67 9.55
CA TYR A 308 -6.97 -11.63 8.57
C TYR A 308 -5.48 -11.95 8.75
N ASN A 309 -4.85 -11.60 9.88
CA ASN A 309 -3.46 -11.99 10.20
C ASN A 309 -3.35 -13.28 11.02
N GLN A 310 -4.47 -13.88 11.41
CA GLN A 310 -4.49 -15.06 12.26
C GLN A 310 -5.47 -16.10 11.74
N PHE A 311 -5.19 -17.38 12.01
CA PHE A 311 -6.18 -18.45 11.92
C PHE A 311 -7.23 -18.31 13.02
N GLU A 312 -8.35 -19.02 12.92
CA GLU A 312 -9.46 -18.99 13.90
C GLU A 312 -9.02 -19.27 15.36
N ASN A 313 -7.93 -20.03 15.54
CA ASN A 313 -7.36 -20.31 16.86
C ASN A 313 -6.35 -19.26 17.37
N GLY A 314 -6.20 -18.13 16.68
CA GLY A 314 -5.30 -17.03 17.04
C GLY A 314 -3.84 -17.23 16.63
N VAL A 315 -3.49 -18.33 15.95
CA VAL A 315 -2.13 -18.54 15.44
C VAL A 315 -1.85 -17.57 14.29
N ASN A 316 -0.69 -16.91 14.31
CA ASN A 316 -0.31 -15.95 13.27
C ASN A 316 -0.05 -16.63 11.92
N ILE A 317 -0.48 -15.98 10.85
CA ILE A 317 -0.22 -16.39 9.47
C ILE A 317 1.06 -15.70 8.97
N LEU A 318 2.05 -16.48 8.55
CA LEU A 318 3.32 -15.99 8.01
C LEU A 318 3.22 -15.66 6.51
N SER A 319 4.03 -14.71 6.02
CA SER A 319 4.14 -14.35 4.60
C SER A 319 4.36 -15.57 3.71
N ILE A 320 5.30 -16.43 4.07
CA ILE A 320 5.59 -17.66 3.32
C ILE A 320 4.37 -18.58 3.20
N GLN A 321 3.51 -18.66 4.24
CA GLN A 321 2.30 -19.48 4.20
C GLN A 321 1.27 -18.88 3.23
N ARG A 322 1.16 -17.54 3.16
CA ARG A 322 0.30 -16.84 2.18
C ARG A 322 0.78 -17.06 0.75
N ARG A 323 2.10 -17.01 0.51
CA ARG A 323 2.68 -17.25 -0.82
C ARG A 323 2.60 -18.70 -1.26
N VAL A 324 2.81 -19.64 -0.36
CA VAL A 324 2.58 -21.06 -0.66
C VAL A 324 1.09 -21.31 -0.95
N PHE A 325 0.18 -20.68 -0.20
CA PHE A 325 -1.26 -20.74 -0.49
C PHE A 325 -1.57 -20.24 -1.90
N ARG A 326 -1.06 -19.06 -2.29
CA ARG A 326 -1.12 -18.55 -3.68
C ARG A 326 -0.66 -19.61 -4.68
N ARG A 327 0.50 -20.23 -4.46
CA ARG A 327 1.04 -21.24 -5.38
C ARG A 327 0.12 -22.46 -5.51
N LEU A 328 -0.53 -22.89 -4.44
CA LEU A 328 -1.50 -23.98 -4.48
C LEU A 328 -2.75 -23.60 -5.27
N LEU A 329 -3.22 -22.35 -5.17
CA LEU A 329 -4.32 -21.83 -5.98
C LEU A 329 -3.97 -21.85 -7.48
N ASP A 330 -2.76 -21.45 -7.85
CA ASP A 330 -2.28 -21.49 -9.24
C ASP A 330 -2.29 -22.93 -9.82
N GLU A 331 -2.09 -23.94 -8.97
CA GLU A 331 -2.14 -25.37 -9.34
C GLU A 331 -3.55 -25.98 -9.22
N GLY A 332 -4.58 -25.13 -9.08
CA GLY A 332 -5.98 -25.55 -9.07
C GLY A 332 -6.47 -26.12 -7.73
N LYS A 333 -5.66 -26.11 -6.67
CA LYS A 333 -6.13 -26.48 -5.34
C LYS A 333 -6.93 -25.33 -4.74
N ARG A 334 -8.05 -25.63 -4.08
CA ARG A 334 -8.93 -24.64 -3.45
C ARG A 334 -9.22 -25.03 -2.02
N PHE A 335 -9.46 -24.01 -1.19
CA PHE A 335 -9.80 -24.16 0.23
C PHE A 335 -10.96 -23.23 0.51
N SER A 336 -12.11 -23.78 0.88
CA SER A 336 -13.36 -23.01 1.07
C SER A 336 -13.36 -22.12 2.30
N ALA A 337 -12.51 -22.41 3.29
CA ALA A 337 -12.36 -21.63 4.52
C ALA A 337 -10.86 -21.60 4.92
N PRO A 338 -10.03 -20.75 4.29
CA PRO A 338 -8.57 -20.82 4.44
C PRO A 338 -8.07 -20.42 5.84
N PHE A 339 -8.88 -19.69 6.61
CA PHE A 339 -8.60 -19.31 8.00
C PHE A 339 -8.98 -20.40 9.02
N SER A 340 -9.74 -21.42 8.59
CA SER A 340 -10.30 -22.41 9.49
C SER A 340 -9.28 -23.40 10.02
N VAL A 341 -9.50 -23.87 11.24
CA VAL A 341 -8.74 -24.93 11.89
C VAL A 341 -9.45 -26.29 11.87
N GLU A 342 -10.59 -26.38 11.19
CA GLU A 342 -11.35 -27.62 11.03
C GLU A 342 -10.65 -28.65 10.14
N LYS A 343 -11.03 -29.93 10.28
CA LYS A 343 -10.45 -31.03 9.51
C LYS A 343 -10.45 -30.74 8.01
N ASN A 344 -9.34 -31.10 7.33
CA ASN A 344 -9.09 -30.84 5.90
C ASN A 344 -8.89 -29.35 5.52
N SER A 345 -8.76 -28.44 6.49
CA SER A 345 -8.41 -27.05 6.20
C SER A 345 -6.95 -26.87 5.77
N TYR A 346 -6.64 -25.68 5.27
CA TYR A 346 -5.25 -25.29 4.98
C TYR A 346 -4.38 -25.31 6.25
N TYR A 347 -4.94 -24.94 7.41
CA TYR A 347 -4.24 -25.02 8.69
C TYR A 347 -3.76 -26.45 9.01
N HIS A 348 -4.64 -27.44 8.93
CA HIS A 348 -4.25 -28.83 9.19
C HIS A 348 -3.26 -29.36 8.15
N LEU A 349 -3.34 -28.90 6.90
CA LEU A 349 -2.34 -29.21 5.89
C LEU A 349 -0.95 -28.70 6.33
N LEU A 350 -0.84 -27.45 6.78
CA LEU A 350 0.40 -26.87 7.30
C LEU A 350 0.87 -27.60 8.57
N GLU A 351 -0.03 -27.90 9.50
CA GLU A 351 0.26 -28.59 10.76
C GLU A 351 0.85 -29.98 10.51
N SER A 352 0.25 -30.76 9.59
CA SER A 352 0.75 -32.09 9.21
C SER A 352 2.18 -32.07 8.66
N LYS A 353 2.63 -30.91 8.17
CA LYS A 353 3.98 -30.67 7.63
C LYS A 353 4.89 -29.89 8.57
N ARG A 354 4.43 -29.56 9.78
CA ARG A 354 5.14 -28.73 10.77
C ARG A 354 5.49 -27.33 10.24
N LEU A 355 4.57 -26.73 9.49
CA LEU A 355 4.72 -25.40 8.89
C LEU A 355 3.95 -24.30 9.62
N VAL A 356 3.43 -24.59 10.81
CA VAL A 356 2.70 -23.63 11.67
C VAL A 356 3.67 -23.02 12.68
N ASP A 357 3.66 -21.69 12.80
CA ASP A 357 4.48 -20.96 13.78
C ASP A 357 3.66 -20.61 15.03
N HIS A 358 3.97 -21.27 16.15
CA HIS A 358 3.33 -21.02 17.45
C HIS A 358 4.04 -19.93 18.27
N SER A 359 4.99 -19.22 17.69
CA SER A 359 5.69 -18.12 18.37
C SER A 359 4.76 -16.93 18.63
N LYS A 360 4.94 -16.26 19.78
CA LYS A 360 4.17 -15.05 20.13
C LYS A 360 4.38 -13.91 19.15
N THR A 361 5.58 -13.80 18.58
CA THR A 361 5.93 -12.78 17.59
C THR A 361 6.16 -13.44 16.25
N SER A 362 5.45 -12.97 15.21
CA SER A 362 5.64 -13.45 13.84
C SER A 362 7.08 -13.24 13.37
N ALA A 363 7.62 -14.24 12.69
CA ALA A 363 8.93 -14.18 12.03
C ALA A 363 9.03 -13.03 11.01
N ASP A 364 7.91 -12.60 10.41
CA ASP A 364 7.89 -11.51 9.42
C ASP A 364 8.24 -10.14 10.02
N LYS A 365 8.17 -10.00 11.35
CA LYS A 365 8.60 -8.78 12.06
C LYS A 365 10.11 -8.72 12.29
N VAL A 366 10.83 -9.79 11.97
CA VAL A 366 12.27 -9.89 12.19
C VAL A 366 13.02 -9.21 11.04
N THR A 367 13.87 -8.24 11.38
CA THR A 367 14.73 -7.49 10.43
C THR A 367 16.20 -7.74 10.73
N ASN A 368 17.10 -7.29 9.85
CA ASN A 368 18.54 -7.29 10.11
C ASN A 368 18.90 -6.53 11.42
N LYS A 369 18.09 -5.54 11.82
CA LYS A 369 18.24 -4.79 13.07
C LYS A 369 17.84 -5.59 14.31
N THR A 370 16.90 -6.53 14.19
CA THR A 370 16.39 -7.31 15.33
C THR A 370 17.05 -8.69 15.47
N ILE A 371 17.74 -9.18 14.44
CA ILE A 371 18.42 -10.49 14.49
C ILE A 371 19.68 -10.39 15.37
N PRO A 372 19.78 -11.18 16.46
CA PRO A 372 20.99 -11.20 17.28
C PRO A 372 22.22 -11.61 16.47
N ALA A 373 23.28 -10.82 16.60
CA ALA A 373 24.58 -11.02 15.95
C ALA A 373 24.47 -11.21 14.41
N PHE A 374 23.59 -10.46 13.75
CA PHE A 374 23.38 -10.50 12.29
C PHE A 374 24.70 -10.45 11.51
N GLU A 375 25.58 -9.50 11.82
CA GLU A 375 26.90 -9.35 11.17
C GLU A 375 27.78 -10.61 11.30
N LYS A 376 27.75 -11.26 12.47
CA LYS A 376 28.51 -12.51 12.69
C LYS A 376 27.94 -13.66 11.86
N LYS A 377 26.61 -13.77 11.77
CA LYS A 377 25.93 -14.77 10.94
C LYS A 377 26.22 -14.54 9.45
N LEU A 378 26.17 -13.30 8.99
CA LEU A 378 26.53 -12.92 7.63
C LEU A 378 27.99 -13.27 7.31
N LYS A 379 28.92 -12.97 8.22
CA LYS A 379 30.33 -13.35 8.07
C LYS A 379 30.52 -14.86 7.94
N PHE A 380 29.78 -15.67 8.70
CA PHE A 380 29.82 -17.12 8.59
C PHE A 380 29.35 -17.60 7.20
N ILE A 381 28.21 -17.10 6.72
CA ILE A 381 27.70 -17.39 5.37
C ILE A 381 28.74 -17.02 4.30
N ASN A 382 29.39 -15.86 4.44
CA ASN A 382 30.43 -15.41 3.51
C ASN A 382 31.67 -16.31 3.53
N VAL A 383 32.04 -16.90 4.68
CA VAL A 383 33.13 -17.89 4.74
C VAL A 383 32.70 -19.19 4.07
N PHE A 384 31.50 -19.69 4.38
CA PHE A 384 30.95 -20.90 3.77
C PHE A 384 30.89 -20.80 2.24
N LEU A 385 30.32 -19.72 1.69
CA LEU A 385 30.21 -19.53 0.24
C LEU A 385 31.59 -19.41 -0.43
N ARG A 386 32.59 -18.83 0.24
CA ARG A 386 33.98 -18.81 -0.25
C ARG A 386 34.59 -20.21 -0.33
N ILE A 387 34.38 -21.04 0.68
CA ILE A 387 34.84 -22.43 0.70
C ILE A 387 34.11 -23.25 -0.37
N PHE A 388 32.78 -23.15 -0.44
CA PHE A 388 31.97 -23.82 -1.45
C PHE A 388 32.44 -23.48 -2.87
N LYS A 389 32.64 -22.19 -3.17
CA LYS A 389 33.21 -21.73 -4.45
C LYS A 389 34.58 -22.37 -4.75
N ARG A 390 35.47 -22.51 -3.75
CA ARG A 390 36.78 -23.16 -3.93
C ARG A 390 36.63 -24.64 -4.28
N MET A 391 35.65 -25.34 -3.70
CA MET A 391 35.42 -26.77 -3.96
C MET A 391 34.81 -27.04 -5.34
N VAL A 392 33.81 -26.24 -5.75
CA VAL A 392 33.05 -26.52 -6.99
C VAL A 392 33.54 -25.75 -8.22
N GLY A 393 34.39 -24.74 -8.03
CA GLY A 393 34.84 -23.83 -9.07
C GLY A 393 33.83 -22.73 -9.42
N ILE A 394 34.31 -21.64 -10.02
CA ILE A 394 33.51 -20.42 -10.26
C ILE A 394 32.31 -20.65 -11.17
N ARG A 395 32.42 -21.52 -12.18
CA ARG A 395 31.33 -21.82 -13.12
C ARG A 395 30.14 -22.47 -12.39
N LYS A 396 30.38 -23.54 -11.62
CA LYS A 396 29.32 -24.22 -10.86
C LYS A 396 28.75 -23.32 -9.76
N TYR A 397 29.60 -22.53 -9.10
CA TYR A 397 29.15 -21.53 -8.13
C TYR A 397 28.22 -20.48 -8.76
N SER A 398 28.56 -19.95 -9.94
CA SER A 398 27.72 -19.00 -10.66
C SER A 398 26.36 -19.60 -11.03
N MET A 399 26.34 -20.84 -11.52
CA MET A 399 25.09 -21.57 -11.78
C MET A 399 24.26 -21.77 -10.51
N PHE A 400 24.91 -22.14 -9.40
CA PHE A 400 24.25 -22.28 -8.10
C PHE A 400 23.64 -20.96 -7.62
N MET A 401 24.34 -19.83 -7.73
CA MET A 401 23.78 -18.53 -7.35
C MET A 401 22.57 -18.13 -8.22
N ARG A 402 22.62 -18.41 -9.53
CA ARG A 402 21.47 -18.20 -10.43
C ARG A 402 20.28 -19.08 -10.06
N PHE A 403 20.54 -20.34 -9.70
CA PHE A 403 19.52 -21.26 -9.24
C PHE A 403 18.92 -20.79 -7.91
N LEU A 404 19.75 -20.43 -6.92
CA LEU A 404 19.30 -19.95 -5.62
C LEU A 404 18.39 -18.73 -5.72
N LYS A 405 18.67 -17.78 -6.63
CA LYS A 405 17.81 -16.60 -6.81
C LYS A 405 16.36 -16.99 -7.12
N ARG A 406 16.15 -17.99 -7.99
CA ARG A 406 14.80 -18.50 -8.31
C ARG A 406 14.26 -19.41 -7.23
N TYR A 407 15.13 -20.27 -6.71
CA TYR A 407 14.76 -21.28 -5.71
C TYR A 407 14.31 -20.66 -4.39
N ALA A 408 14.86 -19.51 -3.99
CA ALA A 408 14.54 -18.87 -2.71
C ALA A 408 13.18 -18.13 -2.69
N ARG A 409 12.44 -18.09 -3.81
CA ARG A 409 11.08 -17.52 -3.82
C ARG A 409 10.17 -18.31 -2.88
N GLU A 410 9.31 -17.60 -2.16
CA GLU A 410 8.39 -18.21 -1.18
C GLU A 410 7.41 -19.17 -1.86
N GLU A 411 6.89 -18.81 -3.04
CA GLU A 411 6.01 -19.71 -3.82
C GLU A 411 6.73 -21.00 -4.24
N ASN A 412 8.04 -20.94 -4.48
CA ASN A 412 8.84 -22.10 -4.85
C ASN A 412 9.12 -23.03 -3.66
N GLN A 413 8.72 -22.66 -2.43
CA GLN A 413 8.77 -23.54 -1.25
C GLN A 413 7.54 -24.46 -1.12
N VAL A 414 6.63 -24.47 -2.10
CA VAL A 414 5.43 -25.32 -2.11
C VAL A 414 5.73 -26.82 -1.95
N PHE A 415 6.96 -27.26 -2.28
CA PHE A 415 7.42 -28.64 -2.08
C PHE A 415 7.37 -29.12 -0.63
N LEU A 416 7.37 -28.18 0.34
CA LEU A 416 7.19 -28.48 1.76
C LEU A 416 5.79 -29.04 2.05
N ILE A 417 4.82 -28.71 1.20
CA ILE A 417 3.44 -29.21 1.26
C ILE A 417 3.25 -30.38 0.28
N ASP A 418 3.62 -30.17 -0.98
CA ASP A 418 3.43 -31.13 -2.07
C ASP A 418 4.73 -31.37 -2.85
N LYS A 419 5.32 -32.55 -2.65
CA LYS A 419 6.60 -32.93 -3.25
C LYS A 419 6.58 -32.89 -4.78
N GLU A 420 5.45 -33.15 -5.43
CA GLU A 420 5.35 -33.18 -6.89
C GLU A 420 5.49 -31.78 -7.49
N LEU A 421 5.09 -30.75 -6.75
CA LEU A 421 5.22 -29.36 -7.16
C LEU A 421 6.64 -28.82 -7.05
N GLY A 422 7.54 -29.51 -6.32
CA GLY A 422 8.94 -29.10 -6.17
C GLY A 422 9.77 -29.10 -7.46
N GLY A 423 9.31 -29.81 -8.50
CA GLY A 423 9.96 -29.80 -9.82
C GLY A 423 9.62 -28.61 -10.71
N LYS A 424 8.58 -27.83 -10.37
CA LYS A 424 8.03 -26.75 -11.22
C LYS A 424 8.19 -25.39 -10.53
N MET A 425 9.36 -24.77 -10.68
CA MET A 425 9.61 -23.41 -10.21
C MET A 425 8.86 -22.39 -11.07
N GLN A 426 8.22 -21.41 -10.44
CA GLN A 426 7.72 -20.18 -11.08
C GLN A 426 8.86 -19.21 -11.38
#